data_AF-X1IH71-F1
#
_entry.id   AF-X1IH71-F1
#
_cell.length_a   1.000
_cell.length_b   1.000
_cell.length_c   1.000
_cell.angle_alpha   90.00
_cell.angle_beta   90.00
_cell.angle_gamma   90.00
#
_symmetry.space_group_name_H-M   'P 1'
#
loop_
_entity.id
_entity.type
_entity.pdbx_description
1 polymer ?
#
loop_
_entity_poly.entity_id
_entity_poly.type
_entity_poly.pdbx_seq_one_letter_code
_entity_poly.pdbx_strand_id
1 'polypeptide(L)'
;NPVYGDSLAKPIIGYKYKRGNVDITLKPEDIVMFNTPNPKNIFTGFSTIKGVADAVYIQSQMNEFETSIFENRARVGGVIEEVENVGVNARSRFQEKLSQKHTGPKKAGKMMYLPRGLKYTKDAMTPTELNFIEGRKGNMMEICTSLDVPVGMFDPHSNRAVAEAAGYQHAKIGILPRTDRFSEKMNERVLPLFDEKLFCAFDDPVPHNIEL
;
A
#
# COMPACT_ATOMS: atom_id res chain seq x y z
N ASN A 1 -17.27 6.79 12.46
CA ASN A 1 -18.24 6.51 11.37
C ASN A 1 -19.40 7.47 11.43
N PRO A 2 -19.79 8.13 10.32
CA PRO A 2 -20.97 8.97 10.27
C PRO A 2 -22.24 8.15 10.55
N VAL A 3 -23.18 8.75 11.26
CA VAL A 3 -24.55 8.27 11.43
C VAL A 3 -25.44 9.13 10.56
N TYR A 4 -26.11 8.50 9.60
CA TYR A 4 -26.97 9.20 8.65
C TYR A 4 -28.37 9.41 9.26
N GLY A 5 -28.94 10.58 9.01
CA GLY A 5 -30.33 10.89 9.35
C GLY A 5 -31.27 10.63 8.17
N ASP A 6 -32.58 10.57 8.46
CA ASP A 6 -33.61 10.30 7.45
C ASP A 6 -33.94 11.52 6.55
N SER A 7 -33.40 12.71 6.88
CA SER A 7 -33.69 13.96 6.16
C SER A 7 -32.48 14.48 5.38
N LEU A 8 -32.72 14.87 4.12
CA LEU A 8 -31.72 15.53 3.25
C LEU A 8 -31.23 16.88 3.80
N ALA A 9 -32.01 17.54 4.68
CA ALA A 9 -31.62 18.82 5.29
C ALA A 9 -30.57 18.66 6.39
N LYS A 10 -30.51 17.49 7.04
CA LYS A 10 -29.50 17.13 8.05
C LYS A 10 -29.04 15.70 7.81
N PRO A 11 -28.23 15.47 6.77
CA PRO A 11 -27.88 14.14 6.32
C PRO A 11 -26.98 13.39 7.32
N ILE A 12 -26.21 14.11 8.15
CA ILE A 12 -25.38 13.52 9.21
C ILE A 12 -25.89 14.01 10.57
N ILE A 13 -26.34 13.08 11.41
CA ILE A 13 -26.89 13.37 12.75
C ILE A 13 -25.85 13.20 13.86
N GLY A 14 -24.73 12.55 13.58
CA GLY A 14 -23.63 12.40 14.53
C GLY A 14 -22.52 11.48 14.00
N TYR A 15 -21.49 11.30 14.81
CA TYR A 15 -20.39 10.39 14.49
C TYR A 15 -20.18 9.40 15.63
N LYS A 16 -20.13 8.12 15.29
CA LYS A 16 -19.75 7.05 16.22
C LYS A 16 -18.23 6.93 16.27
N TYR A 17 -17.68 7.12 17.46
CA TYR A 17 -16.30 6.85 17.80
C TYR A 17 -16.25 5.60 18.69
N LYS A 18 -15.53 4.57 18.24
CA LYS A 18 -15.36 3.32 19.00
C LYS A 18 -14.02 3.35 19.70
N ARG A 19 -14.02 3.19 21.03
CA ARG A 19 -12.83 3.01 21.84
C ARG A 19 -12.94 1.70 22.63
N GLY A 20 -12.37 0.63 22.08
CA GLY A 20 -12.56 -0.71 22.64
C GLY A 20 -14.02 -1.14 22.59
N ASN A 21 -14.61 -1.43 23.75
CA ASN A 21 -16.02 -1.83 23.89
C ASN A 21 -16.99 -0.66 24.12
N VAL A 22 -16.50 0.58 24.17
CA VAL A 22 -17.34 1.76 24.39
C VAL A 22 -17.58 2.46 23.04
N ASP A 23 -18.86 2.59 22.69
CA ASP A 23 -19.32 3.38 21.56
C ASP A 23 -19.76 4.77 22.05
N ILE A 24 -19.04 5.81 21.64
CA ILE A 24 -19.36 7.21 21.95
C ILE A 24 -19.97 7.85 20.71
N THR A 25 -21.13 8.50 20.86
CA THR A 25 -21.74 9.29 19.79
C THR A 25 -21.42 10.77 20.01
N LEU A 26 -20.68 11.34 19.07
CA LEU A 26 -20.28 12.75 19.06
C LEU A 26 -21.22 13.54 18.14
N LYS A 27 -21.52 14.79 18.51
CA LYS A 27 -22.36 15.66 17.68
C LYS A 27 -21.58 16.11 16.43
N PRO A 28 -22.26 16.42 15.31
CA PRO A 28 -21.59 16.91 14.11
C PRO A 28 -20.84 18.24 14.28
N GLU A 29 -21.24 19.04 15.27
CA GLU A 29 -20.64 20.34 15.61
C GLU A 29 -19.28 20.18 16.28
N ASP A 30 -19.09 19.11 17.07
CA ASP A 30 -17.86 18.84 17.83
C ASP A 30 -16.74 18.23 16.96
N ILE A 31 -17.01 17.96 15.67
CA ILE A 31 -16.09 17.26 14.78
C ILE A 31 -15.84 18.08 13.52
N VAL A 32 -14.55 18.25 13.21
CA VAL A 32 -14.07 18.77 11.94
C VAL A 32 -13.53 17.62 11.11
N MET A 33 -14.16 17.36 9.96
CA MET A 33 -13.78 16.27 9.07
C MET A 33 -12.97 16.80 7.87
N PHE A 34 -11.75 16.30 7.72
CA PHE A 34 -10.91 16.55 6.56
C PHE A 34 -11.13 15.44 5.52
N ASN A 35 -12.13 15.64 4.67
CA ASN A 35 -12.47 14.66 3.64
C ASN A 35 -11.75 14.97 2.32
N THR A 36 -11.25 13.92 1.68
CA THR A 36 -10.87 13.95 0.27
C THR A 36 -12.10 13.76 -0.61
N PRO A 37 -12.10 14.22 -1.88
CA PRO A 37 -13.20 13.96 -2.80
C PRO A 37 -13.47 12.46 -2.95
N ASN A 38 -14.74 12.09 -2.93
CA ASN A 38 -15.18 10.70 -3.11
C ASN A 38 -16.37 10.65 -4.07
N PRO A 39 -16.21 10.07 -5.27
CA PRO A 39 -17.27 10.04 -6.28
C PRO A 39 -18.45 9.14 -5.89
N LYS A 40 -18.24 8.18 -4.96
CA LYS A 40 -19.27 7.22 -4.55
C LYS A 40 -20.07 7.68 -3.34
N ASN A 41 -19.52 8.58 -2.53
CA ASN A 41 -20.18 9.08 -1.33
C ASN A 41 -19.68 10.48 -0.98
N ILE A 42 -20.58 11.47 -1.05
CA ILE A 42 -20.28 12.87 -0.75
C ILE A 42 -19.96 13.15 0.73
N PHE A 43 -20.34 12.26 1.65
CA PHE A 43 -20.21 12.47 3.09
C PHE A 43 -18.92 11.88 3.70
N THR A 44 -18.21 11.04 2.95
CA THR A 44 -17.01 10.35 3.44
C THR A 44 -15.86 10.51 2.48
N GLY A 45 -14.66 10.82 2.97
CA GLY A 45 -13.46 10.85 2.14
C GLY A 45 -13.12 9.49 1.52
N PHE A 46 -12.48 9.52 0.35
CA PHE A 46 -11.87 8.35 -0.27
C PHE A 46 -10.34 8.44 -0.15
N SER A 47 -9.74 7.51 0.59
CA SER A 47 -8.28 7.50 0.75
C SER A 47 -7.61 7.19 -0.59
N THR A 48 -6.60 7.99 -0.95
CA THR A 48 -5.77 7.77 -2.14
C THR A 48 -5.10 6.39 -2.11
N ILE A 49 -4.64 5.94 -0.95
CA ILE A 49 -4.04 4.60 -0.77
C ILE A 49 -5.04 3.50 -1.11
N LYS A 50 -6.33 3.71 -0.80
CA LYS A 50 -7.37 2.74 -1.16
C LYS A 50 -7.55 2.65 -2.68
N GLY A 51 -7.26 3.72 -3.43
CA GLY A 51 -7.25 3.71 -4.89
C GLY A 51 -6.12 2.88 -5.49
N VAL A 52 -4.99 2.76 -4.79
CA VAL A 52 -3.80 1.99 -5.21
C VAL A 52 -3.55 0.75 -4.35
N ALA A 53 -4.59 0.23 -3.70
CA ALA A 53 -4.46 -0.89 -2.77
C ALA A 53 -3.87 -2.13 -3.45
N ASP A 54 -4.23 -2.38 -4.71
CA ASP A 54 -3.75 -3.52 -5.48
C ASP A 54 -2.25 -3.40 -5.78
N ALA A 55 -1.77 -2.23 -6.22
CA ALA A 55 -0.35 -1.99 -6.45
C ALA A 55 0.49 -2.15 -5.18
N VAL A 56 0.01 -1.63 -4.04
CA VAL A 56 0.64 -1.81 -2.73
C VAL A 56 0.65 -3.28 -2.31
N TYR A 57 -0.45 -3.99 -2.54
CA TYR A 57 -0.57 -5.41 -2.23
C TYR A 57 0.40 -6.26 -3.07
N ILE A 58 0.46 -6.03 -4.39
CA ILE A 58 1.40 -6.68 -5.29
C ILE A 58 2.84 -6.45 -4.81
N GLN A 59 3.19 -5.22 -4.43
CA GLN A 59 4.52 -4.91 -3.91
C GLN A 59 4.84 -5.68 -2.61
N SER A 60 3.87 -5.84 -1.70
CA SER A 60 4.03 -6.66 -0.49
C SER A 60 4.26 -8.12 -0.84
N GLN A 61 3.46 -8.67 -1.75
CA GLN A 61 3.58 -10.07 -2.18
C GLN A 61 4.91 -10.34 -2.90
N MET A 62 5.42 -9.39 -3.68
CA MET A 62 6.75 -9.50 -4.28
C MET A 62 7.86 -9.54 -3.21
N ASN A 63 7.78 -8.70 -2.17
CA ASN A 63 8.73 -8.72 -1.05
C ASN A 63 8.67 -10.05 -0.27
N GLU A 64 7.47 -10.56 0.01
CA GLU A 64 7.26 -11.84 0.68
C GLU A 64 7.82 -13.00 -0.17
N PHE A 65 7.54 -12.99 -1.48
CA PHE A 65 8.08 -13.97 -2.41
C PHE A 65 9.61 -13.95 -2.43
N GLU A 66 10.24 -12.79 -2.61
CA GLU A 66 11.70 -12.66 -2.59
C GLU A 66 12.29 -13.14 -1.27
N THR A 67 11.72 -12.72 -0.14
CA THR A 67 12.14 -13.17 1.19
C THR A 67 12.09 -14.70 1.28
N SER A 68 11.00 -15.31 0.83
CA SER A 68 10.85 -16.77 0.82
C SER A 68 11.90 -17.46 -0.07
N ILE A 69 12.26 -16.87 -1.21
CA ILE A 69 13.29 -17.38 -2.11
C ILE A 69 14.67 -17.29 -1.47
N PHE A 70 15.00 -16.17 -0.82
CA PHE A 70 16.25 -15.99 -0.10
C PHE A 70 16.37 -16.95 1.08
N GLU A 71 15.31 -17.09 1.88
CA GLU A 71 15.24 -18.08 2.96
C GLU A 71 15.44 -19.50 2.45
N ASN A 72 14.87 -19.83 1.28
CA ASN A 72 14.99 -21.14 0.64
C ASN A 72 16.28 -21.32 -0.19
N ARG A 73 17.29 -20.46 -0.02
CA ARG A 73 18.59 -20.50 -0.73
C ARG A 73 18.43 -20.52 -2.26
N ALA A 74 17.57 -19.64 -2.78
CA ALA A 74 17.27 -19.49 -4.21
C ALA A 74 16.72 -20.76 -4.88
N ARG A 75 16.20 -21.72 -4.10
CA ARG A 75 15.51 -22.89 -4.63
C ARG A 75 14.02 -22.59 -4.75
N VAL A 76 13.56 -22.45 -5.98
CA VAL A 76 12.13 -22.54 -6.29
C VAL A 76 11.69 -23.98 -6.05
N GLY A 77 10.43 -24.16 -5.68
CA GLY A 77 9.85 -25.47 -5.37
C GLY A 77 9.91 -26.46 -6.53
N GLY A 78 9.15 -27.52 -6.41
CA GLY A 78 9.05 -28.51 -7.47
C GLY A 78 7.97 -29.53 -7.19
N VAL A 79 7.66 -30.28 -8.23
CA VAL A 79 6.65 -31.32 -8.22
C VAL A 79 7.33 -32.66 -7.99
N ILE A 80 6.78 -33.46 -7.09
CA ILE A 80 7.17 -34.87 -6.93
C ILE A 80 6.18 -35.71 -7.71
N GLU A 81 6.65 -36.35 -8.76
CA GLU A 81 5.89 -37.27 -9.60
C GLU A 81 6.01 -38.69 -9.03
N GLU A 82 4.86 -39.36 -8.86
CA GLU A 82 4.79 -40.77 -8.46
C GLU A 82 4.67 -41.65 -9.72
N VAL A 83 5.62 -42.57 -9.92
CA VAL A 83 5.64 -43.51 -11.05
C VAL A 83 4.85 -44.79 -10.73
N GLU A 84 4.63 -45.09 -9.45
CA GLU A 84 3.87 -46.25 -8.96
C GLU A 84 2.81 -45.80 -7.95
N ASN A 85 1.72 -46.57 -7.80
CA ASN A 85 0.57 -46.20 -6.97
C ASN A 85 0.92 -46.29 -5.48
N VAL A 86 1.25 -45.16 -4.86
CA VAL A 86 1.52 -45.09 -3.42
C VAL A 86 0.20 -44.96 -2.66
N GLY A 87 -0.06 -45.88 -1.72
CA GLY A 87 -1.27 -45.82 -0.89
C GLY A 87 -1.41 -44.47 -0.14
N VAL A 88 -2.64 -43.96 -0.02
CA VAL A 88 -2.95 -42.61 0.52
C VAL A 88 -2.26 -42.31 1.86
N ASN A 89 -2.22 -43.28 2.77
CA ASN A 89 -1.58 -43.13 4.08
C ASN A 89 -0.05 -42.99 4.00
N ALA A 90 0.60 -43.63 3.02
CA ALA A 90 2.03 -43.49 2.80
C ALA A 90 2.37 -42.12 2.19
N ARG A 91 1.54 -41.65 1.25
CA ARG A 91 1.69 -40.31 0.65
C ARG A 91 1.59 -39.20 1.71
N SER A 92 0.55 -39.22 2.55
CA SER A 92 0.36 -38.20 3.59
C SER A 92 1.54 -38.17 4.59
N ARG A 93 2.00 -39.33 5.06
CA ARG A 93 3.19 -39.43 5.93
C ARG A 93 4.48 -38.94 5.26
N PHE A 94 4.61 -39.15 3.95
CA PHE A 94 5.76 -38.66 3.20
C PHE A 94 5.72 -37.14 3.07
N GLN A 95 4.58 -36.55 2.72
CA GLN A 95 4.39 -35.10 2.65
C GLN A 95 4.68 -34.41 3.99
N GLU A 96 4.23 -34.99 5.10
CA GLU A 96 4.49 -34.46 6.44
C GLU A 96 6.00 -34.53 6.80
N LYS A 97 6.67 -35.65 6.50
CA LYS A 97 8.13 -35.75 6.70
C LYS A 97 8.89 -34.79 5.79
N LEU A 98 8.40 -34.56 4.58
CA LEU A 98 9.01 -33.65 3.62
C LEU A 98 8.93 -32.21 4.10
N SER A 99 7.75 -31.74 4.53
CA SER A 99 7.57 -30.40 5.06
C SER A 99 8.40 -30.19 6.33
N GLN A 100 8.42 -31.17 7.24
CA GLN A 100 9.23 -31.08 8.45
C GLN A 100 10.74 -31.02 8.16
N LYS A 101 11.26 -31.69 7.12
CA LYS A 101 12.70 -31.74 6.85
C LYS A 101 13.21 -30.68 5.89
N HIS A 102 12.36 -30.14 5.02
CA HIS A 102 12.77 -29.27 3.92
C HIS A 102 12.07 -27.89 3.91
N THR A 103 11.07 -27.63 4.75
CA THR A 103 10.46 -26.30 4.88
C THR A 103 11.20 -25.42 5.89
N GLY A 104 11.53 -24.20 5.47
CA GLY A 104 12.05 -23.12 6.31
C GLY A 104 13.55 -22.83 6.12
N PRO A 105 14.00 -21.61 6.51
CA PRO A 105 15.32 -21.08 6.14
C PRO A 105 16.51 -21.93 6.60
N LYS A 106 16.43 -22.51 7.82
CA LYS A 106 17.51 -23.36 8.38
C LYS A 106 17.63 -24.73 7.70
N LYS A 107 16.62 -25.15 6.94
CA LYS A 107 16.54 -26.46 6.29
C LYS A 107 16.72 -26.37 4.76
N ALA A 108 16.76 -25.15 4.23
CA ALA A 108 17.07 -24.86 2.85
C ALA A 108 18.43 -25.46 2.45
N GLY A 109 18.50 -26.06 1.26
CA GLY A 109 19.71 -26.66 0.73
C GLY A 109 19.98 -28.11 1.14
N LYS A 110 19.23 -28.69 2.08
CA LYS A 110 19.41 -30.09 2.50
C LYS A 110 19.16 -31.07 1.36
N MET A 111 19.97 -32.13 1.30
CA MET A 111 19.81 -33.20 0.33
C MET A 111 18.49 -33.95 0.57
N MET A 112 17.70 -34.14 -0.48
CA MET A 112 16.44 -34.87 -0.42
C MET A 112 16.67 -36.30 -0.89
N TYR A 113 16.34 -37.28 -0.05
CA TYR A 113 16.32 -38.69 -0.44
C TYR A 113 14.92 -39.05 -0.95
N LEU A 114 14.84 -39.56 -2.17
CA LEU A 114 13.60 -40.00 -2.80
C LEU A 114 13.56 -41.54 -2.84
N PRO A 115 12.50 -42.17 -2.31
CA PRO A 115 12.25 -43.60 -2.50
C PRO A 115 12.17 -43.98 -3.99
N ARG A 116 12.40 -45.27 -4.27
CA ARG A 116 12.27 -45.83 -5.62
C ARG A 116 10.88 -45.52 -6.19
N GLY A 117 10.82 -45.06 -7.43
CA GLY A 117 9.56 -44.70 -8.10
C GLY A 117 9.08 -43.27 -7.87
N LEU A 118 9.82 -42.44 -7.11
CA LEU A 118 9.55 -40.99 -7.01
C LEU A 118 10.59 -40.20 -7.82
N LYS A 119 10.10 -39.23 -8.59
CA LYS A 119 10.94 -38.30 -9.34
C LYS A 119 10.64 -36.86 -8.91
N TYR A 120 11.68 -36.09 -8.61
CA TYR A 120 11.53 -34.66 -8.34
C TYR A 120 11.80 -33.88 -9.63
N THR A 121 10.78 -33.15 -10.10
CA THR A 121 10.87 -32.22 -11.21
C THR A 121 10.91 -30.81 -10.60
N LYS A 122 11.99 -30.07 -10.85
CA LYS A 122 12.07 -28.65 -10.44
C LYS A 122 10.99 -27.86 -11.17
N ASP A 123 10.31 -26.96 -10.48
CA ASP A 123 9.45 -26.01 -11.18
C ASP A 123 10.29 -25.19 -12.17
N ALA A 124 9.72 -24.96 -13.36
CA ALA A 124 10.42 -24.32 -14.46
C ALA A 124 10.69 -22.83 -14.20
N MET A 125 9.94 -22.20 -13.29
CA MET A 125 10.03 -20.77 -13.06
C MET A 125 11.29 -20.46 -12.25
N THR A 126 12.33 -19.94 -12.90
CA THR A 126 13.51 -19.46 -12.19
C THR A 126 13.28 -18.02 -11.69
N PRO A 127 13.87 -17.61 -10.55
CA PRO A 127 13.74 -16.22 -10.06
C PRO A 127 14.26 -15.18 -11.06
N THR A 128 15.15 -15.60 -11.96
CA THR A 128 15.72 -14.79 -13.05
C THR A 128 14.71 -14.49 -14.16
N GLU A 129 13.71 -15.35 -14.38
CA GLU A 129 12.69 -15.18 -15.43
C GLU A 129 11.52 -14.29 -14.98
N LEU A 130 11.31 -14.15 -13.68
CA LEU A 130 10.38 -13.16 -13.13
C LEU A 130 11.06 -11.79 -13.19
N ASN A 131 10.68 -10.96 -14.16
CA ASN A 131 11.17 -9.58 -14.29
C ASN A 131 10.62 -8.68 -13.17
N PHE A 132 10.96 -8.99 -11.92
CA PHE A 132 10.52 -8.23 -10.75
C PHE A 132 11.02 -6.80 -10.77
N ILE A 133 12.14 -6.52 -11.42
CA ILE A 133 12.74 -5.18 -11.48
C ILE A 133 11.83 -4.23 -12.27
N GLU A 134 11.35 -4.63 -13.45
CA GLU A 134 10.40 -3.80 -14.23
C GLU A 134 9.05 -3.70 -13.53
N GLY A 135 8.54 -4.81 -12.97
CA GLY A 135 7.30 -4.80 -12.19
C GLY A 135 7.35 -3.85 -10.99
N ARG A 136 8.47 -3.84 -10.24
CA ARG A 136 8.70 -2.93 -9.11
C ARG A 136 8.70 -1.47 -9.55
N LYS A 137 9.32 -1.16 -10.70
CA LYS A 137 9.32 0.20 -11.26
C LYS A 137 7.89 0.63 -11.65
N GLY A 138 7.12 -0.26 -12.28
CA GLY A 138 5.71 -0.02 -12.62
C GLY A 138 4.87 0.27 -11.37
N ASN A 139 4.95 -0.60 -10.35
CA ASN A 139 4.24 -0.41 -9.09
C ASN A 139 4.63 0.89 -8.38
N MET A 140 5.93 1.20 -8.34
CA MET A 140 6.42 2.45 -7.77
C MET A 140 5.82 3.66 -8.50
N MET A 141 5.81 3.63 -9.83
CA MET A 141 5.25 4.71 -10.66
C MET A 141 3.75 4.90 -10.41
N GLU A 142 2.99 3.81 -10.33
CA GLU A 142 1.55 3.85 -10.04
C GLU A 142 1.26 4.45 -8.66
N ILE A 143 1.99 4.02 -7.62
CA ILE A 143 1.85 4.52 -6.25
C ILE A 143 2.26 6.00 -6.18
N CYS A 144 3.41 6.37 -6.75
CA CYS A 144 3.92 7.75 -6.72
C CYS A 144 2.98 8.71 -7.44
N THR A 145 2.54 8.34 -8.65
CA THR A 145 1.63 9.16 -9.46
C THR A 145 0.31 9.39 -8.73
N SER A 146 -0.23 8.35 -8.07
CA SER A 146 -1.48 8.47 -7.33
C SER A 146 -1.36 9.34 -6.10
N LEU A 147 -0.17 9.43 -5.49
CA LEU A 147 0.11 10.27 -4.33
C LEU A 147 0.60 11.68 -4.69
N ASP A 148 0.53 12.07 -5.96
CA ASP A 148 1.02 13.36 -6.47
C ASP A 148 2.53 13.57 -6.23
N VAL A 149 3.29 12.47 -6.20
CA VAL A 149 4.75 12.48 -6.03
C VAL A 149 5.42 12.17 -7.38
N PRO A 150 6.17 13.11 -7.97
CA PRO A 150 6.88 12.88 -9.21
C PRO A 150 7.94 11.79 -9.06
N VAL A 151 7.95 10.81 -9.97
CA VAL A 151 8.93 9.70 -9.96
C VAL A 151 10.38 10.17 -10.08
N GLY A 152 10.62 11.34 -10.68
CA GLY A 152 11.96 11.92 -10.81
C GLY A 152 12.63 12.24 -9.46
N MET A 153 11.86 12.34 -8.37
CA MET A 153 12.42 12.48 -7.01
C MET A 153 13.13 11.20 -6.53
N PHE A 154 12.80 10.05 -7.11
CA PHE A 154 13.36 8.75 -6.72
C PHE A 154 14.37 8.21 -7.74
N ASP A 155 14.67 8.96 -8.80
CA ASP A 155 15.62 8.54 -9.82
C ASP A 155 17.07 8.76 -9.34
N PRO A 156 17.85 7.68 -9.11
CA PRO A 156 19.24 7.78 -8.67
C PRO A 156 20.18 8.37 -9.73
N HIS A 157 19.73 8.48 -10.98
CA HIS A 157 20.49 9.07 -12.08
C HIS A 157 20.03 10.50 -12.43
N SER A 158 19.16 11.09 -11.61
CA SER A 158 18.67 12.45 -11.83
C SER A 158 19.80 13.47 -11.68
N ASN A 159 19.88 14.39 -12.64
CA ASN A 159 20.73 15.57 -12.51
C ASN A 159 20.01 16.64 -11.67
N ARG A 160 20.76 17.66 -11.23
CA ARG A 160 20.22 18.73 -10.38
C ARG A 160 18.98 19.40 -10.98
N ALA A 161 18.98 19.68 -12.28
CA ALA A 161 17.85 20.33 -12.96
C ALA A 161 16.59 19.45 -12.94
N VAL A 162 16.72 18.14 -13.13
CA VAL A 162 15.62 17.17 -13.04
C VAL A 162 15.07 17.08 -11.61
N ALA A 163 15.96 17.06 -10.62
CA ALA A 163 15.57 17.01 -9.20
C ALA A 163 14.84 18.31 -8.77
N GLU A 164 15.35 19.48 -9.17
CA GLU A 164 14.72 20.78 -8.90
C GLU A 164 13.35 20.89 -9.61
N ALA A 165 13.24 20.46 -10.86
CA ALA A 165 11.97 20.42 -11.59
C ALA A 165 10.95 19.47 -10.93
N ALA A 166 11.39 18.29 -10.48
CA ALA A 166 10.53 17.34 -9.75
C ALA A 166 10.08 17.91 -8.40
N GLY A 167 10.96 18.60 -7.67
CA GLY A 167 10.62 19.30 -6.43
C GLY A 167 9.57 20.40 -6.65
N TYR A 168 9.76 21.22 -7.68
CA TYR A 168 8.79 22.25 -8.08
C TYR A 168 7.42 21.64 -8.44
N GLN A 169 7.43 20.58 -9.25
CA GLN A 169 6.20 19.87 -9.63
C GLN A 169 5.48 19.33 -8.39
N HIS A 170 6.20 18.65 -7.48
CA HIS A 170 5.62 18.11 -6.26
C HIS A 170 5.00 19.20 -5.38
N ALA A 171 5.71 20.32 -5.19
CA ALA A 171 5.20 21.45 -4.43
C ALA A 171 3.89 21.99 -5.04
N LYS A 172 3.85 22.15 -6.36
CA LYS A 172 2.71 22.72 -7.08
C LYS A 172 1.49 21.80 -7.17
N ILE A 173 1.68 20.52 -7.48
CA ILE A 173 0.56 19.59 -7.75
C ILE A 173 0.19 18.76 -6.52
N GLY A 174 1.13 18.50 -5.62
CA GLY A 174 0.94 17.64 -4.46
C GLY A 174 0.74 18.42 -3.17
N ILE A 175 1.63 19.36 -2.86
CA ILE A 175 1.65 20.04 -1.56
C ILE A 175 0.62 21.19 -1.52
N LEU A 176 0.69 22.13 -2.48
CA LEU A 176 -0.15 23.33 -2.52
C LEU A 176 -1.66 23.00 -2.41
N PRO A 177 -2.24 22.06 -3.19
CA PRO A 177 -3.67 21.76 -3.08
C PRO A 177 -4.06 21.14 -1.72
N ARG A 178 -3.11 20.51 -1.02
CA ARG A 178 -3.35 19.91 0.31
C ARG A 178 -3.30 20.98 1.40
N THR A 179 -2.36 21.92 1.31
CA THR A 179 -2.27 23.06 2.22
C THR A 179 -3.46 23.99 2.07
N ASP A 180 -3.91 24.24 0.84
CA ASP A 180 -5.10 25.04 0.56
C ASP A 180 -6.34 24.40 1.16
N ARG A 181 -6.59 23.12 0.85
CA ARG A 181 -7.74 22.37 1.41
C ARG A 181 -7.76 22.38 2.93
N PHE A 182 -6.59 22.25 3.56
CA PHE A 182 -6.50 22.30 5.02
C PHE A 182 -6.85 23.68 5.55
N SER A 183 -6.27 24.74 4.96
CA SER A 183 -6.52 26.14 5.35
C SER A 183 -7.99 26.52 5.16
N GLU A 184 -8.57 26.18 4.01
CA GLU A 184 -10.00 26.37 3.71
C GLU A 184 -10.88 25.69 4.75
N LYS A 185 -10.56 24.45 5.13
CA LYS A 185 -11.36 23.71 6.12
C LYS A 185 -11.28 24.33 7.51
N MET A 186 -10.09 24.80 7.90
CA MET A 186 -9.89 25.50 9.16
C MET A 186 -10.65 26.84 9.18
N ASN A 187 -10.58 27.61 8.09
CA ASN A 187 -11.31 28.87 7.92
C ASN A 187 -12.84 28.66 7.93
N GLU A 188 -13.34 27.57 7.35
CA GLU A 188 -14.78 27.26 7.30
C GLU A 188 -15.33 26.83 8.69
N ARG A 189 -14.58 26.00 9.43
CA ARG A 189 -15.13 25.25 10.58
C ARG A 189 -14.57 25.61 11.94
N VAL A 190 -13.32 26.08 12.00
CA VAL A 190 -12.62 26.29 13.28
C VAL A 190 -12.53 27.76 13.63
N LEU A 191 -12.09 28.61 12.69
CA LEU A 191 -11.87 30.03 12.98
C LEU A 191 -13.13 30.82 13.39
N PRO A 192 -14.33 30.55 12.82
CA PRO A 192 -15.55 31.22 13.25
C PRO A 192 -15.94 30.93 14.72
N LEU A 193 -15.36 29.89 15.34
CA LEU A 193 -15.56 29.62 16.78
C LEU A 193 -14.78 30.60 17.68
N PHE A 194 -13.81 31.33 17.12
CA PHE A 194 -12.96 32.27 17.84
C PHE A 194 -13.27 33.72 17.47
N ASP A 195 -13.13 34.09 16.18
CA ASP A 195 -13.42 35.42 15.65
C ASP A 195 -13.58 35.33 14.11
N GLU A 196 -14.63 35.95 13.58
CA GLU A 196 -14.93 35.99 12.14
C GLU A 196 -13.88 36.76 11.32
N LYS A 197 -13.05 37.58 11.95
CA LYS A 197 -11.98 38.35 11.28
C LYS A 197 -10.69 37.57 11.09
N LEU A 198 -10.55 36.42 11.74
CA LEU A 198 -9.34 35.60 11.63
C LEU A 198 -9.39 34.74 10.37
N PHE A 199 -8.26 34.66 9.69
CA PHE A 199 -8.01 33.68 8.65
C PHE A 199 -6.67 33.01 8.89
N CYS A 200 -6.55 31.76 8.47
CA CYS A 200 -5.29 31.02 8.42
C CYS A 200 -5.02 30.57 6.99
N ALA A 201 -3.76 30.67 6.60
CA ALA A 201 -3.23 30.16 5.35
C ALA A 201 -1.81 29.66 5.61
N PHE A 202 -1.36 28.68 4.82
CA PHE A 202 0.06 28.35 4.76
C PHE A 202 0.78 29.35 3.87
N ASP A 203 2.07 29.54 4.13
CA ASP A 203 2.97 30.17 3.17
C ASP A 203 3.01 29.35 1.88
N ASP A 204 3.16 30.01 0.73
CA ASP A 204 3.21 29.33 -0.57
C ASP A 204 4.38 28.32 -0.59
N PRO A 205 4.10 27.00 -0.68
CA PRO A 205 5.14 25.99 -0.69
C PRO A 205 5.87 25.90 -2.03
N VAL A 206 5.37 26.58 -3.08
CA VAL A 206 5.98 26.57 -4.41
C VAL A 206 7.17 27.53 -4.42
N PRO A 207 8.40 27.04 -4.70
CA PRO A 207 9.55 27.91 -4.85
C PRO A 207 9.25 28.93 -5.95
N HIS A 208 9.30 30.21 -5.58
CA HIS A 208 9.31 31.28 -6.57
C HIS A 208 10.61 31.14 -7.36
N ASN A 209 10.55 31.30 -8.70
CA ASN A 209 11.77 31.45 -9.49
C ASN A 209 12.48 32.70 -8.98
N ILE A 210 13.42 32.53 -8.06
CA ILE A 210 14.42 33.54 -7.77
C ILE A 210 15.33 33.47 -8.98
N GLU A 211 15.09 34.36 -9.95
CA GLU A 211 15.96 34.52 -11.11
C GLU A 211 17.41 34.62 -10.61
N LEU A 212 18.27 33.75 -11.14
CA LEU A 212 19.73 33.81 -11.01
C LEU A 212 20.28 34.96 -11.84
#